data_AF-A0AA36DLB9-F1
#
_entry.id   AF-A0AA36DLB9-F1
#
_cell.length_a   1.000
_cell.length_b   1.000
_cell.length_c   1.000
_cell.angle_alpha   90.00
_cell.angle_beta   90.00
_cell.angle_gamma   90.00
#
_symmetry.space_group_name_H-M   'P 1'
#
loop_
_entity.id
_entity.type
_entity.pdbx_description
1 polymer ?
#
loop_
_entity_poly.entity_id
_entity_poly.type
_entity_poly.pdbx_seq_one_letter_code
_entity_poly.pdbx_strand_id
1 'polypeptide(L)'
;MLFATLVIATAILGPVGPSNAYKSNSTIYQLVMPIETCPKDMEWKHCKDTGKPSCYKLRITFRKLYCEPGCQCKNGLFLSRGKCVSDCSKEECYGPNEVRSKCDVDRECQPTCFSRKDLGFYSRSCAGPCIPFVCACEKGYIRLHYYYRKDRCVSLATCKKLKDQYGSSLPPEFNVSNLLDE
;
A
#
# COMPACT_ATOMS: atom_id res chain seq x y z
N MET A 1 62.34 -22.65 -8.11
CA MET A 1 62.43 -21.35 -8.81
C MET A 1 61.24 -21.21 -9.74
N LEU A 2 60.23 -20.43 -9.37
CA LEU A 2 59.22 -19.87 -10.27
C LEU A 2 58.41 -18.84 -9.46
N PHE A 3 58.64 -17.56 -9.78
CA PHE A 3 57.99 -16.40 -9.19
C PHE A 3 56.60 -16.23 -9.82
N ALA A 4 55.54 -16.15 -9.01
CA ALA A 4 54.21 -15.78 -9.48
C ALA A 4 54.01 -14.28 -9.31
N THR A 5 53.75 -13.62 -10.43
CA THR A 5 53.67 -12.18 -10.64
C THR A 5 52.41 -11.58 -10.03
N LEU A 6 52.60 -10.55 -9.20
CA LEU A 6 51.56 -9.73 -8.58
C LEU A 6 51.03 -8.71 -9.60
N VAL A 7 49.74 -8.77 -9.94
CA VAL A 7 49.07 -7.77 -10.78
C VAL A 7 48.48 -6.70 -9.87
N ILE A 8 49.10 -5.52 -9.84
CA ILE A 8 48.62 -4.33 -9.13
C ILE A 8 47.72 -3.56 -10.08
N ALA A 9 46.40 -3.56 -9.83
CA ALA A 9 45.46 -2.72 -10.54
C ALA A 9 45.54 -1.28 -9.99
N THR A 10 46.08 -0.37 -10.79
CA THR A 10 46.14 1.06 -10.50
C THR A 10 44.78 1.72 -10.70
N ALA A 11 44.20 2.24 -9.63
CA ALA A 11 43.01 3.08 -9.68
C ALA A 11 43.36 4.47 -10.23
N ILE A 12 42.84 4.80 -11.41
CA ILE A 12 42.97 6.13 -12.02
C ILE A 12 41.96 7.06 -11.35
N LEU A 13 42.45 7.97 -10.51
CA LEU A 13 41.69 9.12 -10.00
C LEU A 13 41.53 10.14 -11.13
N GLY A 14 40.32 10.25 -11.68
CA GLY A 14 39.95 11.29 -12.64
C GLY A 14 39.81 12.68 -12.00
N PRO A 15 39.97 13.76 -12.78
CA PRO A 15 39.94 15.13 -12.27
C PRO A 15 38.55 15.54 -11.78
N VAL A 16 38.51 16.09 -10.56
CA VAL A 16 37.33 16.72 -9.97
C VAL A 16 37.05 18.03 -10.73
N GLY A 17 36.03 18.02 -11.58
CA GLY A 17 35.59 19.19 -12.33
C GLY A 17 34.93 20.26 -11.44
N PRO A 18 34.92 21.53 -11.88
CA PRO A 18 34.43 22.65 -11.08
C PRO A 18 32.92 22.52 -10.80
N SER A 19 32.59 22.66 -9.52
CA SER A 19 31.25 22.75 -8.99
C SER A 19 30.48 23.94 -9.60
N ASN A 20 29.60 23.64 -10.55
CA ASN A 20 28.63 24.60 -11.05
C ASN A 20 27.66 24.98 -9.92
N ALA A 21 27.81 26.22 -9.43
CA ALA A 21 26.85 26.86 -8.55
C ALA A 21 25.50 26.97 -9.29
N TYR A 22 24.58 26.07 -8.95
CA TYR A 22 23.21 26.07 -9.47
C TYR A 22 22.47 27.27 -8.88
N LYS A 23 22.44 28.39 -9.62
CA LYS A 23 21.55 29.52 -9.32
C LYS A 23 20.11 29.04 -9.48
N SER A 24 19.46 28.64 -8.38
CA SER A 24 18.03 28.33 -8.40
C SER A 24 17.24 29.64 -8.56
N ASN A 25 16.95 30.01 -9.80
CA ASN A 25 15.88 30.96 -10.09
C ASN A 25 14.56 30.25 -9.73
N SER A 26 14.17 30.37 -8.45
CA SER A 26 12.85 30.00 -7.97
C SER A 26 11.86 31.05 -8.49
N THR A 27 11.59 30.98 -9.78
CA THR A 27 10.38 31.55 -10.34
C THR A 27 9.26 30.69 -9.77
N ILE A 28 8.68 31.16 -8.67
CA ILE A 28 7.45 30.63 -8.10
C ILE A 28 6.41 30.76 -9.21
N TYR A 29 6.27 29.72 -10.02
CA TYR A 29 5.09 29.52 -10.83
C TYR A 29 3.96 29.29 -9.82
N GLN A 30 3.34 30.39 -9.38
CA GLN A 30 1.97 30.35 -8.92
C GLN A 30 1.17 29.85 -10.11
N LEU A 31 1.09 28.52 -10.23
CA LEU A 31 0.03 27.84 -10.95
C LEU A 31 -1.25 28.20 -10.19
N VAL A 32 -1.76 29.40 -10.48
CA VAL A 32 -3.15 29.77 -10.23
C VAL A 32 -3.95 28.89 -11.17
N MET A 33 -4.13 27.62 -10.79
CA MET A 33 -5.08 26.77 -11.48
C MET A 33 -6.44 27.43 -11.29
N PRO A 34 -7.19 27.70 -12.38
CA PRO A 34 -8.50 28.30 -12.28
C PRO A 34 -9.36 27.47 -11.34
N ILE A 35 -10.20 28.16 -10.55
CA ILE A 35 -11.08 27.57 -9.55
C ILE A 35 -11.93 26.46 -10.20
N GLU A 36 -11.43 25.22 -10.11
CA GLU A 36 -12.03 24.13 -9.36
C GLU A 36 -13.43 23.69 -9.82
N THR A 37 -13.61 23.49 -11.13
CA THR A 37 -14.73 22.65 -11.56
C THR A 37 -14.38 21.19 -11.29
N CYS A 38 -14.96 20.63 -10.23
CA CYS A 38 -14.86 19.21 -9.98
C CYS A 38 -15.63 18.41 -11.03
N PRO A 39 -15.16 17.19 -11.36
CA PRO A 39 -15.94 16.26 -12.17
C PRO A 39 -17.34 16.04 -11.60
N LYS A 40 -18.24 15.52 -12.43
CA LYS A 40 -19.59 15.14 -12.00
C LYS A 40 -19.51 14.24 -10.75
N ASP A 41 -20.37 14.51 -9.78
CA ASP A 41 -20.50 13.76 -8.51
C ASP A 41 -19.33 13.92 -7.51
N MET A 42 -18.40 14.83 -7.82
CA MET A 42 -17.43 15.36 -6.87
C MET A 42 -17.83 16.76 -6.39
N GLU A 43 -17.34 17.15 -5.23
CA GLU A 43 -17.46 18.50 -4.66
C GLU A 43 -16.06 19.00 -4.29
N TRP A 44 -15.81 20.29 -4.49
CA TRP A 44 -14.57 20.89 -4.02
C TRP A 44 -14.61 21.06 -2.51
N LYS A 45 -13.51 20.73 -1.84
CA LYS A 45 -13.29 21.07 -0.43
C LYS A 45 -11.96 21.76 -0.27
N HIS A 46 -11.94 22.76 0.61
CA HIS A 46 -10.70 23.34 1.11
C HIS A 46 -9.87 22.32 1.90
N CYS A 47 -10.54 21.34 2.49
CA CYS A 47 -9.92 20.24 3.21
C CYS A 47 -10.58 18.92 2.79
N LYS A 48 -9.90 18.10 1.99
CA LYS A 48 -10.40 16.76 1.68
C LYS A 48 -10.37 15.89 2.92
N ASP A 49 -11.44 15.14 3.11
CA ASP A 49 -11.43 14.01 4.02
C ASP A 49 -10.59 12.89 3.40
N THR A 50 -9.28 12.85 3.69
CA THR A 50 -8.35 11.79 3.25
C THR A 50 -8.78 10.39 3.70
N GLY A 51 -9.69 10.34 4.67
CA GLY A 51 -10.33 9.14 5.16
C GLY A 51 -11.57 8.68 4.41
N LYS A 52 -12.10 9.40 3.40
CA LYS A 52 -13.38 9.01 2.76
C LYS A 52 -13.36 7.56 2.25
N PRO A 53 -14.48 6.83 2.40
CA PRO A 53 -14.55 5.45 1.98
C PRO A 53 -14.41 5.38 0.46
N SER A 54 -13.61 4.42 0.01
CA SER A 54 -13.50 4.05 -1.39
C SER A 54 -13.99 2.61 -1.55
N CYS A 55 -14.31 2.21 -2.78
CA CYS A 55 -14.64 0.80 -3.02
C CYS A 55 -13.46 -0.14 -2.75
N TYR A 56 -12.26 0.38 -2.47
CA TYR A 56 -11.08 -0.42 -2.11
C TYR A 56 -10.75 -0.39 -0.62
N LYS A 57 -11.30 0.60 0.11
CA LYS A 57 -11.09 0.82 1.54
C LYS A 57 -12.34 1.46 2.13
N LEU A 58 -13.20 0.62 2.73
CA LEU A 58 -14.49 1.06 3.29
C LEU A 58 -14.35 1.58 4.72
N ARG A 59 -13.38 1.10 5.51
CA ARG A 59 -13.11 1.69 6.82
C ARG A 59 -12.12 2.83 6.73
N ILE A 60 -12.57 3.95 7.28
CA ILE A 60 -11.77 5.14 7.54
C ILE A 60 -10.85 4.82 8.71
N THR A 61 -9.56 4.59 8.47
CA THR A 61 -8.60 4.81 9.55
C THR A 61 -8.46 6.31 9.71
N PHE A 62 -8.96 6.86 10.82
CA PHE A 62 -8.80 8.27 11.18
C PHE A 62 -7.32 8.59 11.40
N ARG A 63 -6.57 8.78 10.32
CA ARG A 63 -5.33 9.54 10.35
C ARG A 63 -5.71 10.99 10.08
N LYS A 64 -5.96 11.76 11.15
CA LYS A 64 -5.60 13.19 11.11
C LYS A 64 -4.15 13.22 10.66
N LEU A 65 -3.80 14.00 9.64
CA LEU A 65 -2.51 14.68 9.59
C LEU A 65 -2.36 15.62 8.39
N TYR A 66 -3.12 15.47 7.30
CA TYR A 66 -2.95 16.33 6.12
C TYR A 66 -4.29 16.80 5.56
N CYS A 67 -4.47 18.11 5.60
CA CYS A 67 -5.58 18.83 4.97
C CYS A 67 -5.12 19.26 3.59
N GLU A 68 -5.54 18.55 2.55
CA GLU A 68 -5.22 18.93 1.17
C GLU A 68 -6.49 19.45 0.49
N PRO A 69 -6.47 20.66 -0.09
CA PRO A 69 -7.60 21.14 -0.86
C PRO A 69 -7.78 20.29 -2.12
N GLY A 70 -9.04 20.04 -2.47
CA GLY A 70 -9.40 19.54 -3.79
C GLY A 70 -10.76 18.87 -3.92
N CYS A 71 -10.98 18.25 -5.08
CA CYS A 71 -12.20 17.47 -5.32
C CYS A 71 -12.25 16.17 -4.51
N GLN A 72 -13.39 15.92 -3.88
CA GLN A 72 -13.74 14.67 -3.23
C GLN A 72 -15.13 14.22 -3.66
N CYS A 73 -15.44 12.93 -3.50
CA CYS A 73 -16.80 12.45 -3.74
C CYS A 73 -17.81 13.11 -2.79
N LYS A 74 -18.98 13.46 -3.34
CA LYS A 74 -20.13 13.91 -2.54
C LYS A 74 -20.48 12.85 -1.48
N ASN A 75 -21.13 13.30 -0.40
CA ASN A 75 -21.53 12.41 0.69
C ASN A 75 -22.39 11.24 0.19
N GLY A 76 -22.10 10.03 0.69
CA GLY A 76 -22.78 8.80 0.29
C GLY A 76 -22.23 8.13 -0.97
N LEU A 77 -21.25 8.72 -1.65
CA LEU A 77 -20.57 8.12 -2.79
C LEU A 77 -19.16 7.64 -2.42
N PHE A 78 -18.72 6.59 -3.11
CA PHE A 78 -17.42 5.95 -2.95
C PHE A 78 -16.53 6.26 -4.15
N LEU A 79 -15.24 6.51 -3.91
CA LEU A 79 -14.29 6.62 -5.00
C LEU A 79 -13.96 5.24 -5.58
N SER A 80 -14.12 5.07 -6.88
CA SER A 80 -13.67 3.91 -7.65
C SER A 80 -13.16 4.34 -9.03
N ARG A 81 -11.93 3.94 -9.38
CA ARG A 81 -11.27 4.25 -10.68
C ARG A 81 -11.38 5.72 -11.12
N GLY A 82 -11.23 6.66 -10.16
CA GLY A 82 -11.31 8.10 -10.41
C GLY A 82 -12.72 8.66 -10.57
N LYS A 83 -13.76 7.85 -10.37
CA LYS A 83 -15.18 8.25 -10.41
C LYS A 83 -15.84 8.00 -9.06
N CYS A 84 -16.91 8.73 -8.79
CA CYS A 84 -17.73 8.53 -7.60
C CYS A 84 -18.91 7.62 -7.94
N VAL A 85 -19.06 6.52 -7.21
CA VAL A 85 -20.11 5.52 -7.41
C VAL A 85 -20.95 5.37 -6.15
N SER A 86 -22.24 5.06 -6.30
CA SER A 86 -23.14 4.83 -5.17
C SER A 86 -23.10 3.38 -4.65
N ASP A 87 -22.60 2.44 -5.46
CA ASP A 87 -22.58 1.02 -5.14
C ASP A 87 -21.25 0.38 -5.59
N CYS A 88 -20.56 -0.28 -4.65
CA CYS A 88 -19.30 -0.98 -4.89
C CYS A 88 -19.50 -2.45 -5.30
N SER A 89 -20.73 -2.97 -5.33
CA SER A 89 -21.01 -4.38 -5.60
C SER A 89 -20.58 -4.85 -6.99
N LYS A 90 -20.52 -3.92 -7.95
CA LYS A 90 -20.12 -4.17 -9.35
C LYS A 90 -18.68 -3.72 -9.65
N GLU A 91 -18.01 -3.10 -8.68
CA GLU A 91 -16.67 -2.58 -8.88
C GLU A 91 -15.64 -3.71 -8.76
N GLU A 92 -14.81 -3.84 -9.79
CA GLU A 92 -13.69 -4.78 -9.78
C GLU A 92 -12.66 -4.39 -8.71
N CYS A 93 -12.03 -5.41 -8.12
CA CYS A 93 -10.91 -5.20 -7.22
C CYS A 93 -9.66 -4.77 -7.98
N TYR A 94 -8.80 -3.99 -7.33
CA TYR A 94 -7.58 -3.47 -7.95
C TYR A 94 -6.43 -4.48 -7.88
N GLY A 95 -6.33 -5.25 -6.79
CA GLY A 95 -5.26 -6.20 -6.60
C GLY A 95 -5.46 -7.48 -7.43
N PRO A 96 -4.37 -8.10 -7.91
CA PRO A 96 -4.47 -9.41 -8.54
C PRO A 96 -4.92 -10.46 -7.53
N ASN A 97 -5.77 -11.39 -7.98
CA ASN A 97 -6.37 -12.46 -7.16
C ASN A 97 -7.19 -11.92 -5.98
N GLU A 98 -7.78 -10.74 -6.15
CA GLU A 98 -8.78 -10.18 -5.22
C GLU A 98 -10.17 -10.30 -5.85
N VAL A 99 -11.13 -10.76 -5.06
CA VAL A 99 -12.55 -10.82 -5.43
C VAL A 99 -13.38 -9.91 -4.55
N ARG A 100 -14.46 -9.39 -5.14
CA ARG A 100 -15.48 -8.64 -4.42
C ARG A 100 -16.32 -9.59 -3.58
N SER A 101 -16.05 -9.65 -2.28
CA SER A 101 -16.81 -10.48 -1.35
C SER A 101 -18.09 -9.79 -0.92
N LYS A 102 -19.20 -10.54 -0.82
CA LYS A 102 -20.48 -10.01 -0.31
C LYS A 102 -20.40 -9.60 1.16
N CYS A 103 -19.52 -10.21 1.93
CA CYS A 103 -19.40 -10.05 3.38
C CYS A 103 -18.03 -10.61 3.78
N ASP A 104 -17.11 -9.75 4.22
CA ASP A 104 -15.78 -10.14 4.69
C ASP A 104 -15.26 -9.13 5.72
N VAL A 105 -14.09 -9.38 6.29
CA VAL A 105 -13.42 -8.43 7.16
C VAL A 105 -12.70 -7.34 6.35
N ASP A 106 -12.38 -6.23 7.01
CA ASP A 106 -11.59 -5.16 6.38
C ASP A 106 -10.27 -5.70 5.82
N ARG A 107 -9.76 -5.06 4.76
CA ARG A 107 -8.49 -5.42 4.12
C ARG A 107 -7.33 -5.54 5.12
N GLU A 108 -7.28 -4.66 6.12
CA GLU A 108 -6.24 -4.65 7.16
C GLU A 108 -6.41 -5.80 8.17
N CYS A 109 -7.62 -6.37 8.25
CA CYS A 109 -8.00 -7.49 9.12
C CYS A 109 -7.99 -8.85 8.40
N GLN A 110 -7.64 -8.90 7.12
CA GLN A 110 -7.51 -10.17 6.39
C GLN A 110 -6.24 -10.92 6.83
N PRO A 111 -6.23 -12.26 6.78
CA PRO A 111 -5.03 -13.03 7.08
C PRO A 111 -3.91 -12.67 6.11
N THR A 112 -2.71 -12.51 6.66
CA THR A 112 -1.52 -12.16 5.88
C THR A 112 -0.50 -13.29 5.86
N CYS A 113 0.35 -13.33 4.83
CA CYS A 113 1.38 -14.37 4.70
C CYS A 113 2.31 -14.41 5.91
N PHE A 114 2.62 -13.25 6.49
CA PHE A 114 3.46 -13.12 7.67
C PHE A 114 2.65 -12.73 8.91
N SER A 115 1.38 -13.14 9.00
CA SER A 115 0.49 -12.71 10.08
C SER A 115 1.10 -13.00 11.45
N ARG A 116 1.42 -11.90 12.14
CA ARG A 116 1.88 -11.80 13.51
C ARG A 116 0.68 -12.14 14.42
N LYS A 117 0.57 -13.38 14.88
CA LYS A 117 -0.20 -13.65 16.12
C LYS A 117 0.35 -12.79 17.27
N ASP A 118 1.60 -12.30 17.18
CA ASP A 118 2.33 -11.66 18.29
C ASP A 118 2.37 -10.12 18.28
N LEU A 119 1.71 -9.43 17.35
CA LEU A 119 1.80 -7.97 17.31
C LEU A 119 0.87 -7.21 18.23
N GLY A 120 -0.11 -7.86 18.86
CA GLY A 120 -1.13 -7.18 19.67
C GLY A 120 -1.98 -6.13 18.93
N PHE A 121 -1.73 -5.91 17.64
CA PHE A 121 -2.37 -4.91 16.78
C PHE A 121 -3.49 -5.49 15.91
N TYR A 122 -3.82 -6.78 16.07
CA TYR A 122 -5.19 -7.24 15.90
C TYR A 122 -6.03 -6.61 17.02
N SER A 123 -6.21 -5.30 16.89
CA SER A 123 -6.95 -4.53 17.88
C SER A 123 -8.40 -5.01 17.85
N ARG A 124 -9.15 -4.70 18.91
CA ARG A 124 -10.62 -4.88 18.94
C ARG A 124 -11.33 -4.36 17.67
N SER A 125 -10.67 -3.52 16.85
CA SER A 125 -11.17 -3.07 15.55
C SER A 125 -11.53 -4.22 14.60
N CYS A 126 -10.81 -5.34 14.57
CA CYS A 126 -11.08 -6.41 13.60
C CYS A 126 -12.24 -7.34 13.98
N ALA A 127 -12.66 -7.32 15.26
CA ALA A 127 -13.83 -8.06 15.76
C ALA A 127 -15.16 -7.35 15.43
N GLY A 128 -15.25 -6.74 14.25
CA GLY A 128 -16.45 -6.03 13.79
C GLY A 128 -17.43 -6.93 13.06
N PRO A 129 -18.64 -6.42 12.77
CA PRO A 129 -19.52 -7.07 11.79
C PRO A 129 -18.82 -7.17 10.44
N CYS A 130 -19.24 -8.12 9.61
CA CYS A 130 -18.69 -8.20 8.26
C CYS A 130 -19.03 -6.94 7.46
N ILE A 131 -18.09 -6.54 6.61
CA ILE A 131 -18.20 -5.38 5.75
C ILE A 131 -18.66 -5.88 4.38
N PRO A 132 -19.77 -5.36 3.84
CA PRO A 132 -20.26 -5.79 2.56
C PRO A 132 -19.38 -5.26 1.42
N PHE A 133 -19.28 -6.01 0.34
CA PHE A 133 -18.64 -5.60 -0.92
C PHE A 133 -17.19 -5.13 -0.76
N VAL A 134 -16.40 -5.79 0.09
CA VAL A 134 -14.95 -5.54 0.21
C VAL A 134 -14.14 -6.41 -0.77
N CYS A 135 -12.94 -5.96 -1.09
CA CYS A 135 -11.97 -6.78 -1.82
C CYS A 135 -11.25 -7.73 -0.86
N ALA A 136 -11.41 -9.03 -1.10
CA ALA A 136 -10.78 -10.09 -0.34
C ALA A 136 -9.94 -10.98 -1.26
N CYS A 137 -8.92 -11.65 -0.72
CA CYS A 137 -8.17 -12.61 -1.51
C CYS A 137 -9.07 -13.77 -1.93
N GLU A 138 -8.91 -14.22 -3.18
CA GLU A 138 -9.58 -15.42 -3.69
C GLU A 138 -9.22 -16.67 -2.88
N LYS A 139 -10.07 -17.70 -2.95
CA LYS A 139 -9.81 -18.98 -2.29
C LYS A 139 -8.48 -19.56 -2.79
N GLY A 140 -7.59 -19.92 -1.86
CA GLY A 140 -6.24 -20.41 -2.17
C GLY A 140 -5.17 -19.31 -2.25
N TYR A 141 -5.56 -18.05 -2.02
CA TYR A 141 -4.66 -16.90 -1.93
C TYR A 141 -4.69 -16.27 -0.53
N ILE A 142 -3.58 -15.62 -0.17
CA ILE A 142 -3.41 -14.94 1.10
C ILE A 142 -2.76 -13.58 0.88
N ARG A 143 -3.07 -12.60 1.74
CA ARG A 143 -2.59 -11.24 1.57
C ARG A 143 -1.11 -11.15 1.92
N LEU A 144 -0.29 -10.69 0.99
CA LEU A 144 1.10 -10.34 1.24
C LEU A 144 1.16 -8.87 1.63
N HIS A 145 1.22 -8.61 2.95
CA HIS A 145 1.51 -7.28 3.49
C HIS A 145 3.00 -7.24 3.84
N TYR A 146 3.77 -6.45 3.09
CA TYR A 146 5.20 -6.27 3.35
C TYR A 146 5.53 -4.80 3.24
N TYR A 147 6.17 -4.23 4.26
CA TYR A 147 6.36 -2.78 4.45
C TYR A 147 6.86 -2.02 3.21
N TYR A 148 7.63 -2.68 2.34
CA TYR A 148 8.18 -2.11 1.11
C TYR A 148 7.54 -2.60 -0.20
N ARG A 149 6.56 -3.52 -0.14
CA ARG A 149 5.91 -4.05 -1.35
C ARG A 149 4.42 -3.72 -1.35
N LYS A 150 3.90 -3.45 -2.55
CA LYS A 150 2.47 -3.24 -2.78
C LYS A 150 1.68 -4.43 -2.24
N ASP A 151 0.70 -4.14 -1.38
CA ASP A 151 -0.24 -5.13 -0.86
C ASP A 151 -0.94 -5.88 -2.00
N ARG A 152 -0.81 -7.20 -2.00
CA ARG A 152 -1.37 -8.06 -3.04
C ARG A 152 -1.71 -9.45 -2.51
N CYS A 153 -2.63 -10.15 -3.16
CA CYS A 153 -2.92 -11.55 -2.85
C CYS A 153 -1.95 -12.46 -3.62
N VAL A 154 -1.30 -13.37 -2.90
CA VAL A 154 -0.36 -14.37 -3.44
C VAL A 154 -0.87 -15.76 -3.12
N SER A 155 -0.53 -16.76 -3.93
CA SER A 155 -0.93 -18.14 -3.66
C SER A 155 -0.33 -18.63 -2.33
N LEU A 156 -1.01 -19.57 -1.68
CA LEU A 156 -0.48 -20.20 -0.46
C LEU A 156 0.90 -20.85 -0.70
N ALA A 157 1.13 -21.43 -1.89
CA ALA A 157 2.43 -21.99 -2.27
C ALA A 157 3.52 -20.90 -2.36
N THR A 158 3.22 -19.74 -2.94
CA THR A 158 4.14 -18.60 -2.96
C THR A 158 4.40 -18.11 -1.54
N CYS A 159 3.37 -18.02 -0.70
CA CYS A 159 3.53 -17.64 0.69
C CYS A 159 4.44 -18.61 1.46
N LYS A 160 4.28 -19.93 1.28
CA LYS A 160 5.15 -20.94 1.89
C LYS A 160 6.62 -20.72 1.51
N LYS A 161 6.91 -20.56 0.21
CA LYS A 161 8.28 -20.26 -0.27
C LYS A 161 8.86 -19.00 0.36
N LEU A 162 8.04 -17.95 0.50
CA LEU A 162 8.47 -16.71 1.15
C LEU A 162 8.74 -16.90 2.65
N LYS A 163 7.94 -17.72 3.34
CA LYS A 163 8.20 -18.10 4.73
C LYS A 163 9.48 -18.92 4.87
N ASP A 164 9.73 -19.89 3.99
CA ASP A 164 10.94 -20.71 4.05
C ASP A 164 12.19 -19.87 3.78
N GLN A 165 12.09 -18.90 2.84
CA GLN A 165 13.19 -18.03 2.47
C GLN A 165 13.51 -16.96 3.53
N TYR A 166 12.49 -16.37 4.16
CA TYR A 166 12.65 -15.21 5.03
C TYR A 166 12.31 -15.47 6.50
N GLY A 167 11.67 -16.59 6.84
CA GLY A 167 11.15 -16.88 8.18
C GLY A 167 12.21 -16.99 9.27
N SER A 168 13.47 -17.30 8.91
CA SER A 168 14.61 -17.33 9.82
C SER A 168 15.43 -16.03 9.84
N SER A 169 15.18 -15.11 8.92
CA SER A 169 15.93 -13.85 8.77
C SER A 169 15.09 -12.59 8.97
N LEU A 170 13.78 -12.73 9.19
CA LEU A 170 12.99 -11.64 9.71
C LEU A 170 13.54 -11.25 11.09
N PRO A 171 13.55 -9.95 11.45
CA PRO A 171 13.96 -9.52 12.78
C PRO A 171 13.28 -10.39 13.85
N PRO A 172 13.93 -10.70 14.98
CA PRO A 172 13.40 -11.61 16.00
C PRO A 172 11.98 -11.26 16.50
N GLU A 173 11.47 -10.06 16.21
CA GLU A 173 10.08 -9.61 16.40
C GLU A 173 9.03 -10.24 15.45
N PHE A 174 9.38 -11.28 14.68
CA PHE A 174 8.55 -11.84 13.60
C PHE A 174 8.58 -13.39 13.50
N ASN A 175 8.85 -14.11 14.59
CA ASN A 175 8.89 -15.57 14.56
C ASN A 175 7.48 -16.18 14.71
N VAL A 176 6.99 -16.94 13.71
CA VAL A 176 5.62 -17.49 13.68
C VAL A 176 5.64 -18.98 13.32
N SER A 177 5.83 -19.84 14.32
CA SER A 177 5.93 -21.31 14.13
C SER A 177 4.61 -22.09 14.24
N ASN A 178 3.46 -21.47 14.59
CA ASN A 178 2.27 -22.21 15.05
C ASN A 178 0.98 -22.06 14.20
N LEU A 179 1.04 -22.21 12.87
CA LEU A 179 -0.15 -21.92 12.01
C LEU A 179 -0.31 -22.81 10.76
N LEU A 180 0.27 -24.01 10.72
CA LEU A 180 0.10 -24.95 9.60
C LEU A 180 -0.46 -26.32 10.00
N ASP A 181 -0.95 -26.48 11.23
CA ASP A 181 -1.40 -27.78 11.77
C ASP A 181 -2.93 -27.89 11.96
N GLU A 182 -3.74 -27.08 11.28
CA GLU A 182 -5.22 -27.25 11.24
C GLU A 182 -5.78 -27.22 9.81
#